data_AF-A0A6H9S3M1-F1
#
_entry.id   AF-A0A6H9S3M1-F1
#
_cell.length_a   1.000
_cell.length_b   1.000
_cell.length_c   1.000
_cell.angle_alpha   90.00
_cell.angle_beta   90.00
_cell.angle_gamma   90.00
#
_symmetry.space_group_name_H-M   'P 1'
#
loop_
_entity.id
_entity.type
_entity.pdbx_description
1 polymer ?
#
loop_
_entity_poly.entity_id
_entity_poly.type
_entity_poly.pdbx_seq_one_letter_code
_entity_poly.pdbx_strand_id
1 'polypeptide(L)'
;DVSSDSYLPPSHTLGMVKMMSQTVENRLILNLFRGEHFQLTFNTGLNNLDSQWAGLLIFDESGQVLSANRRADNLLGLSLSRVSIESLFKVSLLELLNQPDGLPFALQASGSNRFQCLLRRPSQVSIKARVFTEPAPMPTSAPASHVISLNTLHFGDSRVEKAVRQAERLLEKDIPLLIHGETGVGKEVFVKALHQASSRCKQPFIAVN
;
A
#
# COMPACT_ATOMS: atom_id res chain seq x y z
N ASP A 1 -23.85 8.73 57.79
CA ASP A 1 -22.50 9.30 57.87
C ASP A 1 -21.69 8.72 56.72
N VAL A 2 -21.09 9.63 55.95
CA VAL A 2 -20.18 9.51 54.80
C VAL A 2 -20.34 8.32 53.82
N SER A 3 -21.03 8.57 52.71
CA SER A 3 -20.66 8.00 51.40
C SER A 3 -20.36 9.18 50.49
N SER A 4 -19.08 9.44 50.23
CA SER A 4 -18.65 10.41 49.22
C SER A 4 -17.70 9.68 48.27
N ASP A 5 -18.29 9.24 47.16
CA ASP A 5 -17.59 8.83 45.95
C ASP A 5 -16.54 9.88 45.56
N SER A 6 -15.28 9.47 45.54
CA SER A 6 -14.20 10.23 44.91
C SER A 6 -13.24 9.27 44.20
N TYR A 7 -13.77 8.47 43.27
CA TYR A 7 -12.97 7.75 42.28
C TYR A 7 -12.69 8.63 41.06
N LEU A 8 -12.02 9.75 41.27
CA LEU A 8 -11.35 10.48 40.19
C LEU A 8 -9.88 10.08 40.21
N PRO A 9 -9.39 9.29 39.22
CA PRO A 9 -7.97 8.98 39.15
C PRO A 9 -7.18 10.29 39.11
N PRO A 10 -6.11 10.47 39.91
CA PRO A 10 -5.32 11.69 39.90
C PRO A 10 -4.82 11.95 38.46
N SER A 11 -4.92 13.20 38.02
CA SER A 11 -4.58 13.68 36.66
C SER A 11 -3.21 13.21 36.18
N HIS A 12 -2.27 13.01 37.12
CA HIS A 12 -0.95 12.45 36.89
C HIS A 12 -0.98 11.01 36.35
N THR A 13 -1.79 10.12 36.94
CA THR A 13 -1.93 8.72 36.51
C THR A 13 -2.57 8.62 35.14
N LEU A 14 -3.60 9.43 34.87
CA LEU A 14 -4.22 9.47 33.54
C LEU A 14 -3.24 9.97 32.47
N GLY A 15 -2.42 10.97 32.82
CA GLY A 15 -1.32 11.44 31.97
C GLY A 15 -0.33 10.31 31.66
N MET A 16 0.14 9.58 32.67
CA MET A 16 1.05 8.45 32.47
C MET A 16 0.47 7.34 31.61
N VAL A 17 -0.80 6.96 31.81
CA VAL A 17 -1.48 5.93 31.01
C VAL A 17 -1.59 6.34 29.55
N LYS A 18 -1.95 7.61 29.27
CA LYS A 18 -1.98 8.14 27.89
C LYS A 18 -0.60 8.09 27.25
N MET A 19 0.46 8.44 27.99
CA MET A 19 1.84 8.35 27.50
C MET A 19 2.27 6.92 27.19
N MET A 20 1.90 5.97 28.04
CA MET A 20 2.19 4.55 27.82
C MET A 20 1.47 4.03 26.57
N SER A 21 0.19 4.36 26.39
CA SER A 21 -0.56 3.99 25.18
C SER A 21 0.08 4.56 23.92
N GLN A 22 0.50 5.83 23.94
CA GLN A 22 1.17 6.47 22.81
C GLN A 22 2.52 5.81 22.50
N THR A 23 3.27 5.41 23.54
CA THR A 23 4.54 4.71 23.40
C THR A 23 4.35 3.33 22.76
N VAL A 24 3.34 2.58 23.18
CA VAL A 24 3.00 1.28 22.60
C VAL A 24 2.58 1.44 21.13
N GLU A 25 1.69 2.39 20.82
CA GLU A 25 1.27 2.71 19.46
C GLU A 25 2.47 3.06 18.56
N ASN A 26 3.32 3.98 19.00
CA ASN A 26 4.52 4.36 18.25
C ASN A 26 5.43 3.15 18.00
N ARG A 27 5.64 2.28 19.00
CA ARG A 27 6.45 1.07 18.84
C ARG A 27 5.83 0.08 17.86
N LEU A 28 4.51 -0.09 17.88
CA LEU A 28 3.81 -0.98 16.93
C LEU A 28 3.96 -0.46 15.50
N ILE A 29 3.68 0.83 15.26
CA ILE A 29 3.83 1.45 13.93
C ILE A 29 5.28 1.32 13.45
N LEU A 30 6.25 1.71 14.26
CA LEU A 30 7.67 1.67 13.86
C LEU A 30 8.18 0.25 13.62
N ASN A 31 7.65 -0.77 14.31
CA ASN A 31 8.02 -2.16 14.07
C ASN A 31 7.34 -2.73 12.83
N LEU A 32 6.07 -2.38 12.57
CA LEU A 32 5.31 -2.87 11.40
C LEU A 32 5.89 -2.33 10.08
N PHE A 33 6.38 -1.10 10.07
CA PHE A 33 6.87 -0.42 8.87
C PHE A 33 8.39 -0.20 8.87
N ARG A 34 9.12 -0.95 9.70
CA ARG A 34 10.55 -0.73 9.95
C ARG A 34 11.34 -0.82 8.63
N GLY A 35 11.97 0.29 8.25
CA GLY A 35 12.99 0.31 7.21
C GLY A 35 12.48 0.30 5.77
N GLU A 36 11.21 0.00 5.52
CA GLU A 36 10.65 -0.13 4.16
C GLU A 36 9.95 1.14 3.64
N HIS A 37 9.48 2.02 4.53
CA HIS A 37 8.62 3.16 4.18
C HIS A 37 9.19 4.49 4.68
N PHE A 38 8.71 5.59 4.11
CA PHE A 38 9.08 6.92 4.58
C PHE A 38 8.38 7.21 5.91
N GLN A 39 9.15 7.75 6.84
CA GLN A 39 8.65 8.19 8.13
C GLN A 39 8.76 9.71 8.21
N LEU A 40 7.63 10.36 8.48
CA LEU A 40 7.55 11.78 8.81
C LEU A 40 7.20 11.94 10.28
N THR A 41 8.12 12.50 11.04
CA THR A 41 7.87 12.93 12.42
C THR A 41 7.66 14.44 12.43
N PHE A 42 6.64 14.95 13.09
CA PHE A 42 6.37 16.38 13.11
C PHE A 42 5.78 16.88 14.44
N ASN A 43 6.08 18.14 14.76
CA ASN A 43 5.57 18.82 15.96
C ASN A 43 5.58 20.33 15.77
N THR A 44 4.88 21.09 16.61
CA THR A 44 4.81 22.57 16.49
C THR A 44 6.11 23.27 16.92
N GLY A 45 6.99 22.60 17.67
CA GLY A 45 8.28 23.13 18.12
C GLY A 45 9.45 22.18 17.83
N LEU A 46 10.63 22.74 17.59
CA LEU A 46 11.87 22.01 17.26
C LEU A 46 12.30 21.06 18.38
N ASN A 47 12.17 21.49 19.64
CA ASN A 47 12.69 20.76 20.81
C ASN A 47 11.90 19.48 21.15
N ASN A 48 10.80 19.21 20.44
CA ASN A 48 9.87 18.12 20.76
C ASN A 48 9.75 17.08 19.63
N LEU A 49 10.68 17.06 18.67
CA LEU A 49 10.68 16.06 17.60
C LEU A 49 11.09 14.66 18.08
N ASP A 50 12.00 14.59 19.05
CA ASP A 50 12.40 13.33 19.69
C ASP A 50 11.46 12.93 20.84
N SER A 51 10.44 13.75 21.11
CA SER A 51 9.47 13.50 22.18
C SER A 51 8.45 12.46 21.75
N GLN A 52 7.99 11.67 22.72
CA GLN A 52 6.83 10.77 22.57
C GLN A 52 5.54 11.51 22.16
N TRP A 53 5.53 12.85 22.24
CA TRP A 53 4.44 13.75 21.85
C TRP A 53 4.47 14.22 20.39
N ALA A 54 5.43 13.77 19.59
CA ALA A 54 5.45 14.09 18.16
C ALA A 54 4.36 13.33 17.40
N GLY A 55 3.82 13.98 16.37
CA GLY A 55 3.05 13.30 15.34
C GLY A 55 3.97 12.38 14.56
N LEU A 56 3.56 11.13 14.38
CA LEU A 56 4.25 10.13 13.58
C LEU A 56 3.33 9.72 12.44
N LEU A 57 3.85 9.76 11.22
CA LEU A 57 3.15 9.36 10.02
C LEU A 57 4.09 8.55 9.11
N ILE A 58 3.56 7.48 8.53
CA ILE A 58 4.24 6.59 7.60
C ILE A 58 3.54 6.67 6.25
N PHE A 59 4.30 6.84 5.18
CA PHE A 59 3.77 6.93 3.81
C PHE A 59 4.64 6.18 2.81
N ASP A 60 4.03 5.78 1.70
CA ASP A 60 4.70 5.07 0.61
C ASP A 60 5.36 6.01 -0.41
N GLU A 61 6.03 5.43 -1.41
CA GLU A 61 6.69 6.18 -2.49
C GLU A 61 5.73 7.03 -3.34
N SER A 62 4.44 6.73 -3.31
CA SER A 62 3.39 7.49 -4.01
C SER A 62 2.83 8.65 -3.18
N GLY A 63 3.27 8.80 -1.93
CA GLY A 63 2.77 9.84 -1.02
C GLY A 63 1.49 9.47 -0.28
N GLN A 64 1.03 8.21 -0.35
CA GLN A 64 -0.13 7.76 0.41
C GLN A 64 0.24 7.38 1.83
N VAL A 65 -0.55 7.87 2.79
CA VAL A 65 -0.38 7.57 4.21
C VAL A 65 -0.87 6.14 4.51
N LEU A 66 0.06 5.30 4.96
CA LEU A 66 -0.20 3.93 5.36
C LEU A 66 -0.63 3.83 6.82
N SER A 67 -0.01 4.64 7.68
CA SER A 67 -0.26 4.63 9.11
C SER A 67 0.11 5.96 9.75
N ALA A 68 -0.59 6.33 10.81
CA ALA A 68 -0.25 7.47 11.64
C ALA A 68 -0.60 7.17 13.10
N ASN A 69 0.09 7.83 14.03
CA ASN A 69 -0.27 7.75 15.44
C ASN A 69 -1.42 8.72 15.77
N ARG A 70 -2.16 8.44 16.85
CA ARG A 70 -3.28 9.31 17.28
C ARG A 70 -2.85 10.77 17.51
N ARG A 71 -1.60 11.01 17.87
CA ARG A 71 -1.06 12.37 18.03
C ARG A 71 -1.00 13.12 16.70
N ALA A 72 -0.63 12.47 15.60
CA ALA A 72 -0.62 13.06 14.27
C ALA A 72 -2.04 13.46 13.84
N ASP A 73 -3.03 12.57 14.05
CA ASP A 73 -4.44 12.88 13.76
C ASP A 73 -4.89 14.14 14.52
N ASN A 74 -4.56 14.25 15.80
CA ASN A 74 -4.92 15.40 16.63
C ASN A 74 -4.22 16.70 16.19
N LEU A 75 -2.96 16.63 15.75
CA LEU A 75 -2.21 17.81 15.29
C LEU A 75 -2.72 18.34 13.96
N LEU A 76 -3.13 17.43 13.06
CA LEU A 76 -3.64 17.77 11.74
C LEU A 76 -5.17 17.97 11.72
N GLY A 77 -5.89 17.51 12.75
CA GLY A 77 -7.32 17.72 12.93
C GLY A 77 -8.21 16.78 12.10
N LEU A 78 -7.67 15.67 11.60
CA LEU A 78 -8.39 14.68 10.80
C LEU A 78 -7.76 13.28 10.94
N SER A 79 -8.50 12.24 10.54
CA SER A 79 -7.96 10.88 10.49
C SER A 79 -7.11 10.69 9.24
N LEU A 80 -5.85 10.29 9.43
CA LEU A 80 -4.85 10.33 8.36
C LEU A 80 -4.76 9.05 7.52
N SER A 81 -5.51 7.99 7.85
CA SER A 81 -5.46 6.72 7.13
C SER A 81 -5.85 6.89 5.65
N ARG A 82 -4.97 6.50 4.71
CA ARG A 82 -5.16 6.57 3.25
C ARG A 82 -5.31 7.98 2.67
N VAL A 83 -4.90 9.00 3.42
CA VAL A 83 -4.86 10.38 2.93
C VAL A 83 -3.55 10.61 2.17
N SER A 84 -3.55 11.50 1.17
CA SER A 84 -2.31 11.90 0.47
C SER A 84 -1.56 12.97 1.26
N ILE A 85 -0.23 12.84 1.37
CA ILE A 85 0.65 13.84 1.98
C ILE A 85 0.42 15.26 1.41
N GLU A 86 0.23 15.38 0.11
CA GLU A 86 0.05 16.67 -0.58
C GLU A 86 -1.26 17.37 -0.17
N SER A 87 -2.24 16.61 0.35
CA SER A 87 -3.46 17.19 0.91
C SER A 87 -3.29 17.63 2.37
N LEU A 88 -2.28 17.12 3.08
CA LEU A 88 -2.00 17.42 4.48
C LEU A 88 -1.08 18.63 4.64
N PHE A 89 -0.10 18.76 3.76
CA PHE A 89 0.92 19.79 3.79
C PHE A 89 0.96 20.55 2.46
N LYS A 90 1.22 21.85 2.52
CA LYS A 90 1.40 22.72 1.35
C LYS A 90 2.79 22.51 0.75
N VAL A 91 3.05 21.29 0.29
CA VAL A 91 4.31 20.85 -0.31
C VAL A 91 4.01 19.73 -1.31
N SER A 92 4.70 19.71 -2.44
CA SER A 92 4.62 18.57 -3.36
C SER A 92 5.36 17.37 -2.78
N LEU A 93 4.98 16.16 -3.22
CA LEU A 93 5.69 14.95 -2.82
C LEU A 93 7.18 15.01 -3.19
N LEU A 94 7.50 15.51 -4.38
CA LEU A 94 8.88 15.64 -4.85
C LEU A 94 9.69 16.57 -3.94
N GLU A 95 9.14 17.75 -3.60
CA GLU A 95 9.78 18.68 -2.67
C GLU A 95 9.96 18.09 -1.27
N LEU A 96 8.99 17.30 -0.79
CA LEU A 96 9.11 16.59 0.48
C LEU A 96 10.24 15.55 0.43
N LEU A 97 10.30 14.75 -0.64
CA LEU A 97 11.32 13.71 -0.82
C LEU A 97 12.73 14.29 -1.05
N ASN A 98 12.83 15.56 -1.44
CA ASN A 98 14.11 16.28 -1.53
C ASN A 98 14.60 16.84 -0.19
N GLN A 99 13.81 16.75 0.89
CA GLN A 99 14.25 17.19 2.21
C GLN A 99 15.40 16.32 2.74
N PRO A 100 16.31 16.91 3.55
CA PRO A 100 17.44 16.18 4.10
C PRO A 100 16.98 15.05 5.03
N ASP A 101 17.62 13.89 4.89
CA ASP A 101 17.33 12.74 5.75
C ASP A 101 17.80 13.01 7.19
N GLY A 102 16.90 12.83 8.15
CA GLY A 102 17.20 12.94 9.58
C GLY A 102 17.49 14.37 10.08
N LEU A 103 17.36 15.40 9.23
CA LEU A 103 17.54 16.79 9.64
C LEU A 103 16.18 17.52 9.75
N PRO A 104 16.02 18.42 10.74
CA PRO A 104 14.80 19.20 10.88
C PRO A 104 14.58 20.17 9.70
N PHE A 105 13.35 20.24 9.23
CA PHE A 105 12.87 21.24 8.28
C PHE A 105 11.43 21.65 8.65
N ALA A 106 10.91 22.70 8.04
CA ALA A 106 9.58 23.20 8.37
C ALA A 106 8.60 23.04 7.21
N LEU A 107 7.40 22.52 7.52
CA LEU A 107 6.28 22.40 6.58
C LEU A 107 5.10 23.23 7.07
N GLN A 108 4.34 23.76 6.11
CA GLN A 108 3.04 24.36 6.38
C GLN A 108 1.97 23.30 6.17
N ALA A 109 1.13 23.04 7.17
CA ALA A 109 -0.05 22.20 6.96
C ALA A 109 -1.09 22.93 6.11
N SER A 110 -2.02 22.19 5.49
CA SER A 110 -3.08 22.77 4.65
C SER A 110 -3.94 23.81 5.39
N GLY A 111 -4.04 23.70 6.72
CA GLY A 111 -4.55 24.77 7.59
C GLY A 111 -3.56 25.93 7.80
N SER A 112 -3.56 26.50 9.01
CA SER A 112 -2.72 27.64 9.42
C SER A 112 -1.49 27.25 10.25
N ASN A 113 -1.37 25.99 10.65
CA ASN A 113 -0.26 25.53 11.50
C ASN A 113 1.01 25.25 10.69
N ARG A 114 2.14 25.72 11.23
CA ARG A 114 3.48 25.37 10.77
C ARG A 114 4.06 24.31 11.69
N PHE A 115 4.64 23.28 11.10
CA PHE A 115 5.25 22.17 11.81
C PHE A 115 6.74 22.10 11.51
N GLN A 116 7.50 21.80 12.55
CA GLN A 116 8.85 21.30 12.45
C GLN A 116 8.74 19.80 12.16
N CYS A 117 9.52 19.33 11.20
CA CYS A 117 9.40 18.00 10.62
C CYS A 117 10.78 17.37 10.52
N LEU A 118 10.82 16.05 10.62
CA LEU A 118 11.99 15.24 10.39
C LEU A 118 11.57 14.08 9.49
N LEU A 119 12.23 13.97 8.34
CA LEU A 119 11.98 12.92 7.37
C LEU A 119 13.04 11.83 7.55
N ARG A 120 12.60 10.58 7.63
CA ARG A 120 13.46 9.40 7.62
C ARG A 120 13.10 8.58 6.39
N ARG A 121 14.09 8.38 5.54
CA ARG A 121 14.00 7.55 4.35
C ARG A 121 14.02 6.07 4.73
N PRO A 122 13.43 5.19 3.90
CA PRO A 122 13.61 3.76 4.03
C PRO A 122 15.11 3.40 4.11
N SER A 123 15.54 2.81 5.22
CA SER A 123 16.93 2.37 5.41
C SER A 123 17.18 0.99 4.82
N GLN A 124 16.13 0.16 4.78
CA GLN A 124 16.07 -1.00 3.91
C GLN A 124 15.49 -0.52 2.60
N VAL A 125 16.38 -0.02 1.73
CA VAL A 125 16.12 -0.20 0.30
C VAL A 125 16.03 -1.70 0.15
N SER A 126 14.81 -2.22 0.14
CA SER A 126 14.56 -3.51 -0.46
C SER A 126 15.04 -3.34 -1.88
N ILE A 127 16.31 -3.65 -2.14
CA ILE A 127 16.71 -4.17 -3.43
C ILE A 127 15.92 -5.48 -3.49
N LYS A 128 14.63 -5.36 -3.83
CA LYS A 128 14.05 -6.32 -4.72
C LYS A 128 14.98 -6.20 -5.91
N ALA A 129 15.99 -7.05 -5.94
CA ALA A 129 16.53 -7.46 -7.20
C ALA A 129 15.25 -7.68 -8.02
N ARG A 130 15.17 -7.05 -9.20
CA ARG A 130 14.42 -7.73 -10.24
C ARG A 130 15.14 -9.06 -10.36
N VAL A 131 14.69 -10.01 -9.56
CA VAL A 131 15.07 -11.39 -9.66
C VAL A 131 14.48 -11.74 -11.01
N PHE A 132 15.31 -11.64 -12.04
CA PHE A 132 15.11 -12.31 -13.32
C PHE A 132 15.31 -13.81 -13.10
N THR A 133 14.62 -14.35 -12.11
CA THR A 133 14.58 -15.78 -11.82
C THR A 133 13.11 -16.07 -11.63
N GLU A 134 12.65 -16.97 -12.48
CA GLU A 134 11.30 -17.49 -12.46
C GLU A 134 10.91 -17.84 -11.02
N PRO A 135 9.77 -17.33 -10.53
CA PRO A 135 9.30 -17.68 -9.20
C PRO A 135 9.07 -19.20 -9.13
N ALA A 136 9.88 -19.90 -8.33
CA ALA A 136 9.55 -21.24 -7.88
C ALA A 136 8.23 -21.17 -7.08
N PRO A 137 7.27 -22.08 -7.32
CA PRO A 137 5.95 -21.96 -6.76
C PRO A 137 5.95 -22.40 -5.29
N MET A 138 5.51 -21.51 -4.39
CA MET A 138 4.93 -21.93 -3.13
C MET A 138 3.61 -21.21 -2.86
N PRO A 139 2.70 -21.92 -2.18
CA PRO A 139 1.27 -21.76 -2.37
C PRO A 139 0.75 -20.60 -1.55
N THR A 140 -0.31 -19.92 -2.03
CA THR A 140 -1.60 -19.79 -1.31
C THR A 140 -2.40 -18.59 -1.84
N SER A 141 -3.70 -18.85 -1.98
CA SER A 141 -4.84 -17.92 -2.00
C SER A 141 -4.81 -16.74 -2.96
N ALA A 142 -5.50 -16.91 -4.08
CA ALA A 142 -6.00 -15.83 -4.91
C ALA A 142 -6.95 -14.91 -4.12
N PRO A 143 -6.79 -13.58 -4.18
CA PRO A 143 -7.91 -12.67 -4.08
C PRO A 143 -8.54 -12.50 -5.47
N ALA A 144 -9.87 -12.66 -5.50
CA ALA A 144 -10.70 -12.46 -6.67
C ALA A 144 -10.46 -11.08 -7.30
N SER A 145 -9.92 -11.07 -8.52
CA SER A 145 -10.00 -9.94 -9.44
C SER A 145 -10.54 -10.50 -10.75
N HIS A 146 -11.63 -9.89 -11.24
CA HIS A 146 -12.43 -10.27 -12.40
C HIS A 146 -11.67 -11.08 -13.47
N VAL A 147 -11.77 -12.41 -13.38
CA VAL A 147 -11.14 -13.32 -14.34
C VAL A 147 -12.07 -13.45 -15.53
N ILE A 148 -11.65 -12.95 -16.70
CA ILE A 148 -12.32 -13.23 -17.97
C ILE A 148 -12.14 -14.73 -18.24
N SER A 149 -13.11 -15.53 -17.79
CA SER A 149 -13.12 -16.98 -17.97
C SER A 149 -13.41 -17.35 -19.42
N LEU A 150 -12.89 -18.48 -19.89
CA LEU A 150 -13.08 -18.97 -21.27
C LEU A 150 -14.56 -18.96 -21.70
N ASN A 151 -15.45 -19.32 -20.78
CA ASN A 151 -16.90 -19.37 -20.98
C ASN A 151 -17.54 -17.99 -21.17
N THR A 152 -16.91 -16.93 -20.65
CA THR A 152 -17.41 -15.54 -20.78
C THR A 152 -16.89 -14.81 -22.02
N LEU A 153 -15.91 -15.38 -22.75
CA LEU A 153 -15.30 -14.72 -23.92
C LEU A 153 -16.23 -14.57 -25.12
N HIS A 154 -17.24 -15.44 -25.25
CA HIS A 154 -18.03 -15.49 -26.47
C HIS A 154 -19.04 -14.34 -26.58
N PHE A 155 -19.50 -13.74 -25.47
CA PHE A 155 -20.49 -12.65 -25.44
C PHE A 155 -21.68 -12.82 -26.41
N GLY A 156 -22.11 -14.05 -26.68
CA GLY A 156 -23.19 -14.38 -27.64
C GLY A 156 -22.78 -14.62 -29.11
N ASP A 157 -21.49 -14.53 -29.46
CA ASP A 157 -21.00 -14.81 -30.82
C ASP A 157 -20.70 -16.31 -31.04
N SER A 158 -21.50 -16.93 -31.90
CA SER A 158 -21.37 -18.34 -32.30
C SER A 158 -20.02 -18.70 -32.97
N ARG A 159 -19.33 -17.73 -33.59
CA ARG A 159 -18.02 -17.96 -34.22
C ARG A 159 -16.92 -18.02 -33.18
N VAL A 160 -16.96 -17.11 -32.21
CA VAL A 160 -16.05 -17.12 -31.06
C VAL A 160 -16.27 -18.36 -30.22
N GLU A 161 -17.53 -18.76 -29.98
CA GLU A 161 -17.86 -19.99 -29.27
C GLU A 161 -17.27 -21.24 -29.94
N LYS A 162 -17.36 -21.35 -31.28
CA LYS A 162 -16.73 -22.44 -32.03
C LYS A 162 -15.21 -22.44 -31.89
N ALA A 163 -14.58 -21.27 -31.98
CA ALA A 163 -13.14 -21.13 -31.80
C ALA A 163 -12.69 -21.54 -30.38
N VAL A 164 -13.44 -21.15 -29.35
CA VAL A 164 -13.22 -21.57 -27.96
C VAL A 164 -13.27 -23.09 -27.85
N ARG A 165 -14.35 -23.74 -28.32
CA ARG A 165 -14.50 -25.20 -28.26
C ARG A 165 -13.41 -25.95 -29.04
N GLN A 166 -12.94 -25.40 -30.15
CA GLN A 166 -11.84 -25.98 -30.91
C GLN A 166 -10.52 -25.89 -30.14
N ALA A 167 -10.24 -24.73 -29.55
CA ALA A 167 -9.04 -24.51 -28.76
C ALA A 167 -9.02 -25.39 -27.49
N GLU A 168 -10.14 -25.54 -26.78
CA GLU A 168 -10.27 -26.43 -25.61
C GLU A 168 -9.87 -27.89 -25.91
N ARG A 169 -10.22 -28.41 -27.10
CA ARG A 169 -9.87 -29.78 -27.49
C ARG A 169 -8.38 -29.98 -27.77
N LEU A 170 -7.64 -28.89 -28.00
CA LEU A 170 -6.21 -28.90 -28.34
C LEU A 170 -5.33 -28.46 -27.17
N LEU A 171 -5.93 -27.83 -26.17
CA LEU A 171 -5.31 -27.12 -25.06
C LEU A 171 -4.33 -27.96 -24.22
N GLU A 172 -4.61 -29.26 -24.10
CA GLU A 172 -3.82 -30.23 -23.32
C GLU A 172 -2.99 -31.18 -24.19
N LYS A 173 -2.91 -30.93 -25.50
CA LYS A 173 -2.24 -31.84 -26.46
C LYS A 173 -0.81 -31.42 -26.81
N ASP A 174 -0.29 -30.36 -26.20
CA ASP A 174 1.03 -29.81 -26.53
C ASP A 174 1.22 -29.47 -28.01
N ILE A 175 0.12 -29.05 -28.65
CA ILE A 175 0.09 -28.63 -30.05
C ILE A 175 0.16 -27.10 -30.10
N PRO A 176 1.07 -26.50 -30.87
CA PRO A 176 1.09 -25.06 -31.09
C PRO A 176 -0.20 -24.56 -31.74
N LEU A 177 -0.77 -23.48 -31.20
CA LEU A 177 -1.99 -22.85 -31.71
C LEU A 177 -1.66 -21.56 -32.48
N LEU A 178 -2.21 -21.41 -33.68
CA LEU A 178 -2.14 -20.19 -34.48
C LEU A 178 -3.50 -19.47 -34.45
N ILE A 179 -3.52 -18.22 -33.97
CA ILE A 179 -4.76 -17.46 -33.78
C ILE A 179 -4.85 -16.32 -34.81
N HIS A 180 -5.82 -16.45 -35.71
CA HIS A 180 -6.10 -15.47 -36.76
C HIS A 180 -7.16 -14.44 -36.35
N GLY A 181 -7.17 -13.29 -37.04
CA GLY A 181 -8.00 -12.14 -36.72
C GLY A 181 -7.29 -10.83 -37.05
N GLU A 182 -8.05 -9.73 -37.14
CA GLU A 182 -7.52 -8.40 -37.43
C GLU A 182 -6.81 -7.79 -36.22
N THR A 183 -6.07 -6.71 -36.42
CA THR A 183 -5.42 -5.98 -35.32
C THR A 183 -6.49 -5.38 -34.41
N GLY A 184 -6.36 -5.59 -33.10
CA GLY A 184 -7.29 -5.01 -32.11
C GLY A 184 -8.53 -5.85 -31.77
N VAL A 185 -8.74 -7.03 -32.39
CA VAL A 185 -9.90 -7.90 -32.10
C VAL A 185 -9.80 -8.69 -30.77
N GLY A 186 -8.81 -8.39 -29.94
CA GLY A 186 -8.67 -9.01 -28.62
C GLY A 186 -8.01 -10.40 -28.61
N LYS A 187 -7.18 -10.75 -29.60
CA LYS A 187 -6.45 -12.04 -29.62
C LYS A 187 -5.67 -12.31 -28.34
N GLU A 188 -5.05 -11.28 -27.77
CA GLU A 188 -4.31 -11.41 -26.51
C GLU A 188 -5.21 -11.83 -25.34
N VAL A 189 -6.45 -11.33 -25.32
CA VAL A 189 -7.45 -11.69 -24.29
C VAL A 189 -7.87 -13.15 -24.48
N PHE A 190 -8.05 -13.59 -25.73
CA PHE A 190 -8.35 -14.98 -26.07
C PHE A 190 -7.23 -15.94 -25.63
N VAL A 191 -5.97 -15.60 -25.90
CA VAL A 191 -4.81 -16.42 -25.48
C VAL A 191 -4.68 -16.47 -23.96
N LYS A 192 -4.85 -15.34 -23.26
CA LYS A 192 -4.78 -15.29 -21.79
C LYS A 192 -5.84 -16.17 -21.13
N ALA A 193 -7.07 -16.17 -21.67
CA ALA A 193 -8.13 -17.02 -21.16
C ALA A 193 -7.83 -18.51 -21.43
N LEU A 194 -7.30 -18.85 -22.62
CA LEU A 194 -6.88 -20.23 -22.92
C LEU A 194 -5.80 -20.72 -21.95
N HIS A 195 -4.81 -19.87 -21.64
CA HIS A 195 -3.79 -20.17 -20.64
C HIS A 195 -4.41 -20.42 -19.26
N GLN A 196 -5.37 -19.60 -18.83
CA GLN A 196 -6.08 -19.77 -17.56
C GLN A 196 -6.94 -21.03 -17.51
N ALA A 197 -7.50 -21.48 -18.63
CA ALA A 197 -8.28 -22.72 -18.71
C ALA A 197 -7.40 -23.98 -18.79
N SER A 198 -6.09 -23.84 -19.01
CA SER A 198 -5.16 -24.96 -19.14
C SER A 198 -4.73 -25.57 -17.81
N SER A 199 -4.26 -26.81 -17.86
CA SER A 199 -3.49 -27.44 -16.77
C SER A 199 -2.23 -26.63 -16.42
N ARG A 200 -1.73 -25.82 -17.37
CA ARG A 200 -0.61 -24.89 -17.22
C ARG A 200 -1.01 -23.50 -16.71
N CYS A 201 -2.24 -23.29 -16.24
CA CYS A 201 -2.68 -21.98 -15.73
C CYS A 201 -1.79 -21.39 -14.62
N LYS A 202 -1.07 -22.24 -13.88
CA LYS A 202 -0.11 -21.84 -12.84
C LYS A 202 1.31 -21.57 -13.37
N GLN A 203 1.58 -21.93 -14.61
CA GLN A 203 2.87 -21.71 -15.27
C GLN A 203 2.94 -20.26 -15.80
N PRO A 204 4.16 -19.71 -15.97
CA PRO A 204 4.31 -18.37 -16.51
C PRO A 204 3.73 -18.24 -17.93
N PHE A 205 2.97 -17.18 -18.17
CA PHE A 205 2.48 -16.80 -19.49
C PHE A 205 3.37 -15.68 -20.05
N ILE A 206 4.18 -15.98 -21.06
CA ILE A 206 5.12 -15.04 -21.68
C ILE A 206 4.59 -14.66 -23.06
N ALA A 207 4.20 -13.40 -23.24
CA ALA A 207 3.86 -12.85 -24.55
C ALA A 207 5.08 -12.15 -25.14
N VAL A 208 5.39 -12.45 -26.40
CA VAL A 208 6.45 -11.78 -27.18
C VAL A 208 5.78 -11.19 -28.41
N ASN A 209 5.95 -9.88 -28.61
CA ASN A 209 5.41 -9.12 -29.75
C ASN A 209 6.47 -8.89 -30.80
#